data_AF-A0A7D8V1I4-F1
#
_entry.id   AF-A0A7D8V1I4-F1
#
_cell.length_a   1.000
_cell.length_b   1.000
_cell.length_c   1.000
_cell.angle_alpha   90.00
_cell.angle_beta   90.00
_cell.angle_gamma   90.00
#
_symmetry.space_group_name_H-M   'P 1'
#
loop_
_entity.id
_entity.type
_entity.pdbx_description
1 polymer ?
#
loop_
_entity_poly.entity_id
_entity_poly.type
_entity_poly.pdbx_seq_one_letter_code
_entity_poly.pdbx_strand_id
1 'polypeptide(L)'
;MNLIDSALFNMPTSVEEVLPPARFANPIALGLGTIQWLLLAPLSTGQTEDSTILRSAPYNRVEDRWGRYDQEKPARRGIAGTRLAVTVTFLLFALSVANAGWLFTRYRTYDMLLRSGNDPVPSVNASPIPSPTKSGTVAGEKQERATTEADTPRDETFAAKCARIALRSLVVFLKWSYFRQPATSARGNQSDRIQSLRVWDPPDFCLAFFCAFPPSTPIIAFLLTTLHPFITPLLHLASAFLLSHLAASFVQLVKDRMILSAEVMREYDTRFVHKRIFTPMTDRGVGTTSDRGLLGYVLDNQE
;
A
#
# COMPACT_ATOMS: atom_id res chain seq x y z
N MET A 1 11.31 -29.36 27.39
CA MET A 1 11.31 -28.42 26.25
C MET A 1 9.98 -27.66 26.34
N ASN A 2 10.02 -26.37 26.66
CA ASN A 2 8.82 -25.63 27.05
C ASN A 2 7.92 -25.36 25.85
N LEU A 3 6.59 -25.39 26.04
CA LEU A 3 5.61 -25.04 25.01
C LEU A 3 5.85 -23.62 24.44
N ILE A 4 6.39 -22.72 25.26
CA ILE A 4 6.75 -21.36 24.88
C ILE A 4 7.95 -21.35 23.92
N ASP A 5 8.96 -22.20 24.13
CA ASP A 5 10.10 -22.32 23.21
C ASP A 5 9.68 -22.90 21.87
N SER A 6 8.78 -23.89 21.88
CA SER A 6 8.22 -24.44 20.64
C SER A 6 7.30 -23.46 19.92
N ALA A 7 6.59 -22.59 20.64
CA ALA A 7 5.78 -21.53 20.06
C ALA A 7 6.66 -20.41 19.47
N LEU A 8 7.73 -20.01 20.16
CA LEU A 8 8.69 -19.02 19.69
C LEU A 8 9.46 -19.50 18.44
N PHE A 9 9.84 -20.78 18.39
CA PHE A 9 10.48 -21.36 17.21
C PHE A 9 9.54 -21.49 16.01
N ASN A 10 8.24 -21.70 16.25
CA ASN A 10 7.23 -21.80 15.20
C ASN A 10 6.52 -20.47 14.93
N MET A 11 6.96 -19.36 15.55
CA MET A 11 6.41 -18.06 15.23
C MET A 11 6.85 -17.69 13.80
N PRO A 12 5.89 -17.34 12.92
CA PRO A 12 6.20 -16.98 11.56
C PRO A 12 7.14 -15.78 11.55
N THR A 13 8.16 -15.87 10.72
CA THR A 13 9.21 -14.84 10.60
C THR A 13 8.70 -13.61 9.85
N SER A 14 7.59 -13.76 9.12
CA SER A 14 6.91 -12.71 8.39
C SER A 14 5.40 -12.79 8.57
N VAL A 15 4.74 -11.63 8.65
CA VAL A 15 3.27 -11.54 8.65
C VAL A 15 2.67 -12.12 7.36
N GLU A 16 3.43 -12.16 6.28
CA GLU A 16 3.03 -12.78 5.01
C GLU A 16 2.82 -14.29 5.12
N GLU A 17 3.45 -14.96 6.09
CA GLU A 17 3.24 -16.39 6.35
C GLU A 17 1.95 -16.64 7.14
N VAL A 18 1.46 -15.63 7.87
CA VAL A 18 0.18 -15.70 8.62
C VAL A 18 -1.01 -15.43 7.70
N LEU A 19 -0.82 -14.58 6.69
CA LEU A 19 -1.90 -14.16 5.82
C LEU A 19 -2.26 -15.27 4.82
N PRO A 20 -3.56 -15.50 4.57
CA PRO A 20 -3.97 -16.48 3.57
C PRO A 20 -3.55 -16.01 2.17
N PRO A 21 -3.44 -16.95 1.21
CA PRO A 21 -3.11 -16.63 -0.17
C PRO A 21 -4.01 -15.52 -0.75
N ALA A 22 -3.44 -14.64 -1.57
CA ALA A 22 -4.13 -13.46 -2.12
C ALA A 22 -5.45 -13.77 -2.83
N ARG A 23 -5.59 -14.96 -3.44
CA ARG A 23 -6.85 -15.42 -4.06
C ARG A 23 -8.04 -15.44 -3.11
N PHE A 24 -7.81 -15.58 -1.80
CA PHE A 24 -8.86 -15.60 -0.80
C PHE A 24 -9.25 -14.20 -0.30
N ALA A 25 -8.48 -13.16 -0.62
CA ALA A 25 -8.78 -11.80 -0.16
C ALA A 25 -10.16 -11.32 -0.63
N ASN A 26 -10.45 -11.47 -1.93
CA ASN A 26 -11.72 -11.05 -2.53
C ASN A 26 -12.94 -11.80 -1.95
N PRO A 27 -12.97 -13.15 -1.87
CA PRO A 27 -14.11 -13.86 -1.29
C PRO A 27 -14.26 -13.59 0.21
N ILE A 28 -13.17 -13.42 0.97
CA ILE A 28 -13.24 -13.04 2.39
C ILE A 28 -13.85 -11.64 2.53
N ALA A 29 -13.39 -10.67 1.75
CA ALA A 29 -13.91 -9.31 1.74
C ALA A 29 -15.41 -9.26 1.37
N LEU A 30 -15.81 -9.97 0.32
CA LEU A 30 -17.23 -10.08 -0.06
C LEU A 30 -18.05 -10.77 1.02
N GLY A 31 -17.51 -11.81 1.67
CA GLY A 31 -18.14 -12.47 2.81
C GLY A 31 -18.35 -11.54 3.99
N LEU A 32 -17.37 -10.71 4.33
CA LEU A 32 -17.52 -9.68 5.38
C LEU A 32 -18.57 -8.64 4.99
N GLY A 33 -18.59 -8.21 3.72
CA GLY A 33 -19.59 -7.30 3.18
C GLY A 33 -21.01 -7.87 3.20
N THR A 34 -21.19 -9.15 2.88
CA THR A 34 -22.51 -9.82 2.95
C THR A 34 -22.97 -10.03 4.37
N ILE A 35 -22.07 -10.41 5.30
CA ILE A 35 -22.38 -10.50 6.73
C ILE A 35 -22.82 -9.13 7.26
N GLN A 36 -22.07 -8.08 6.93
CA GLN A 36 -22.41 -6.71 7.31
C GLN A 36 -23.77 -6.31 6.72
N TRP A 37 -23.99 -6.56 5.42
CA TRP A 37 -25.26 -6.27 4.77
C TRP A 37 -26.41 -7.03 5.43
N LEU A 38 -26.26 -8.32 5.74
CA LEU A 38 -27.30 -9.13 6.38
C LEU A 38 -27.62 -8.66 7.81
N LEU A 39 -26.61 -8.18 8.54
CA LEU A 39 -26.78 -7.54 9.85
C LEU A 39 -27.53 -6.21 9.78
N LEU A 40 -27.36 -5.45 8.70
CA LEU A 40 -27.98 -4.15 8.49
C LEU A 40 -29.35 -4.23 7.77
N ALA A 41 -29.53 -5.23 6.91
CA ALA A 41 -30.70 -5.37 6.06
C ALA A 41 -31.93 -5.71 6.92
N PRO A 42 -33.03 -4.96 6.78
CA PRO A 42 -34.30 -5.32 7.39
C PRO A 42 -34.95 -6.44 6.57
N LEU A 43 -34.42 -7.66 6.69
CA LEU A 43 -34.94 -8.85 5.99
C LEU A 43 -36.30 -9.31 6.54
N SER A 44 -36.67 -8.85 7.74
CA SER A 44 -38.02 -9.06 8.27
C SER A 44 -38.95 -7.97 7.75
N THR A 45 -39.58 -8.25 6.61
CA THR A 45 -40.89 -7.69 6.30
C THR A 45 -41.89 -8.28 7.29
N GLY A 46 -41.91 -7.76 8.52
CA GLY A 46 -43.13 -7.89 9.32
C GLY A 46 -44.26 -7.37 8.45
N GLN A 47 -45.27 -8.19 8.18
CA GLN A 47 -46.53 -7.68 7.67
C GLN A 47 -46.91 -6.54 8.61
N THR A 48 -46.86 -5.30 8.13
CA THR A 48 -47.67 -4.26 8.74
C THR A 48 -49.09 -4.74 8.51
N GLU A 49 -49.66 -5.30 9.56
CA GLU A 49 -51.08 -5.55 9.63
C GLU A 49 -51.78 -4.24 9.20
N ASP A 50 -52.42 -4.29 8.04
CA ASP A 50 -53.37 -3.28 7.56
C ASP A 50 -54.64 -3.23 8.44
N SER A 51 -54.54 -3.59 9.72
CA SER A 51 -55.68 -3.82 10.60
C SER A 51 -55.99 -2.61 11.48
N THR A 52 -56.11 -1.39 10.92
CA THR A 52 -56.84 -0.34 11.66
C THR A 52 -57.37 0.82 10.81
N ILE A 53 -57.83 0.56 9.58
CA ILE A 53 -58.61 1.58 8.83
C ILE A 53 -60.09 1.65 9.31
N LEU A 54 -60.54 0.74 10.19
CA LEU A 54 -61.93 0.68 10.67
C LEU A 54 -62.08 0.76 12.20
N ARG A 55 -61.32 1.61 12.89
CA ARG A 55 -61.73 2.14 14.21
C ARG A 55 -62.00 3.63 14.10
N SER A 56 -63.24 3.95 13.81
CA SER A 56 -63.82 5.29 13.98
C SER A 56 -63.82 5.66 15.47
N ALA A 57 -62.85 6.42 15.92
CA ALA A 57 -62.94 7.21 17.15
C ALA A 57 -63.12 8.68 16.77
N PRO A 58 -64.15 9.38 17.29
CA PRO A 58 -64.31 10.80 17.07
C PRO A 58 -63.41 11.57 18.05
N TYR A 59 -62.96 12.74 17.59
CA TYR A 59 -62.26 13.81 18.31
C TYR A 59 -60.71 13.84 18.30
N ASN A 60 -60.21 15.02 17.91
CA ASN A 60 -58.84 15.56 17.92
C ASN A 60 -57.88 15.20 16.76
N ARG A 61 -58.25 15.68 15.57
CA ARG A 61 -57.52 15.53 14.29
C ARG A 61 -56.21 16.34 14.18
N VAL A 62 -55.84 17.17 15.16
CA VAL A 62 -54.67 18.06 15.10
C VAL A 62 -53.50 17.55 15.93
N GLU A 63 -53.73 17.00 17.14
CA GLU A 63 -52.67 16.38 17.94
C GLU A 63 -52.13 15.08 17.30
N ASP A 64 -52.98 14.29 16.65
CA ASP A 64 -52.58 13.03 15.99
C ASP A 64 -51.68 13.22 14.77
N ARG A 65 -51.66 14.42 14.16
CA ARG A 65 -50.78 14.69 13.01
C ARG A 65 -49.31 14.81 13.43
N TRP A 66 -49.06 15.36 14.61
CA TRP A 66 -47.72 15.52 15.17
C TRP A 66 -47.27 14.27 15.93
N GLY A 67 -48.19 13.58 16.62
CA GLY A 67 -47.90 12.30 17.28
C GLY A 67 -47.53 11.17 16.31
N ARG A 68 -47.95 11.25 15.04
CA ARG A 68 -47.61 10.25 14.02
C ARG A 68 -46.13 10.27 13.63
N TYR A 69 -45.48 11.44 13.66
CA TYR A 69 -44.04 11.55 13.39
C TYR A 69 -43.18 11.02 14.55
N ASP A 70 -43.66 11.13 15.80
CA ASP A 70 -42.98 10.57 16.98
C ASP A 70 -43.27 9.07 17.20
N GLN A 71 -44.39 8.55 16.66
CA GLN A 71 -44.78 7.14 16.78
C GLN A 71 -44.37 6.26 15.60
N GLU A 72 -43.82 6.81 14.51
CA GLU A 72 -43.04 6.06 13.53
C GLU A 72 -41.71 5.64 14.18
N LYS A 73 -41.80 4.63 15.05
CA LYS A 73 -40.68 3.97 15.71
C LYS A 73 -39.58 3.71 14.68
N PRO A 74 -38.30 3.96 15.05
CA PRO A 74 -37.19 3.93 14.11
C PRO A 74 -37.23 2.64 13.31
N ALA A 75 -37.36 2.81 12.00
CA ALA A 75 -37.51 1.75 11.03
C ALA A 75 -36.57 0.57 11.35
N ARG A 76 -37.20 -0.61 11.40
CA ARG A 76 -36.64 -1.96 11.34
C ARG A 76 -35.14 -1.97 11.00
N ARG A 77 -34.31 -2.33 11.97
CA ARG A 77 -32.86 -2.56 11.78
C ARG A 77 -32.55 -4.02 12.04
N GLY A 78 -32.15 -4.74 10.98
CA GLY A 78 -31.40 -5.99 11.04
C GLY A 78 -32.04 -7.20 11.72
N ILE A 79 -31.52 -8.39 11.44
CA ILE A 79 -31.77 -9.60 12.25
C ILE A 79 -31.07 -9.49 13.62
N ALA A 80 -30.03 -8.67 13.73
CA ALA A 80 -29.34 -8.41 14.97
C ALA A 80 -29.63 -7.00 15.51
N GLY A 81 -29.72 -6.88 16.84
CA GLY A 81 -29.99 -5.62 17.51
C GLY A 81 -29.04 -4.49 17.09
N THR A 82 -29.56 -3.26 17.15
CA THR A 82 -28.87 -2.02 16.71
C THR A 82 -27.46 -1.86 17.27
N ARG A 83 -27.25 -2.27 18.53
CA ARG A 83 -25.93 -2.25 19.17
C ARG A 83 -24.94 -3.17 18.48
N LEU A 84 -25.33 -4.40 18.15
CA LEU A 84 -24.46 -5.36 17.48
C LEU A 84 -24.08 -4.85 16.08
N ALA A 85 -25.06 -4.40 15.30
CA ALA A 85 -24.82 -3.87 13.96
C ALA A 85 -23.83 -2.67 13.96
N VAL A 86 -23.99 -1.75 14.92
CA VAL A 86 -23.05 -0.62 15.10
C VAL A 86 -21.66 -1.11 15.51
N THR A 87 -21.56 -2.05 16.47
CA THR A 87 -20.26 -2.58 16.91
C THR A 87 -19.52 -3.31 15.80
N VAL A 88 -20.21 -4.14 15.02
CA VAL A 88 -19.63 -4.87 13.88
C VAL A 88 -19.19 -3.89 12.79
N THR A 89 -20.01 -2.89 12.48
CA THR A 89 -19.64 -1.85 11.50
C THR A 89 -18.40 -1.08 11.93
N PHE A 90 -18.29 -0.71 13.21
CA PHE A 90 -17.12 -0.03 13.75
C PHE A 90 -15.88 -0.92 13.71
N LEU A 91 -16.02 -2.21 14.05
CA LEU A 91 -14.93 -3.18 13.98
C LEU A 91 -14.45 -3.37 12.53
N LEU A 92 -15.35 -3.52 11.57
CA LEU A 92 -15.02 -3.64 10.15
C LEU A 92 -14.38 -2.38 9.59
N PHE A 93 -14.84 -1.20 10.03
CA PHE A 93 -14.20 0.06 9.69
C PHE A 93 -12.78 0.13 10.24
N ALA A 94 -12.58 -0.19 11.51
CA ALA A 94 -11.25 -0.24 12.12
C ALA A 94 -10.33 -1.24 11.42
N LEU A 95 -10.84 -2.42 11.06
CA LEU A 95 -10.12 -3.45 10.31
C LEU A 95 -9.69 -2.93 8.92
N SER A 96 -10.60 -2.29 8.18
CA SER A 96 -10.28 -1.75 6.85
C SER A 96 -9.29 -0.59 6.92
N VAL A 97 -9.42 0.29 7.91
CA VAL A 97 -8.44 1.37 8.16
C VAL A 97 -7.08 0.80 8.55
N ALA A 98 -7.03 -0.24 9.39
CA ALA A 98 -5.79 -0.91 9.75
C ALA A 98 -5.11 -1.54 8.53
N ASN A 99 -5.88 -2.22 7.66
CA ASN A 99 -5.36 -2.77 6.41
C ASN A 99 -4.83 -1.67 5.48
N ALA A 100 -5.57 -0.57 5.31
CA ALA A 100 -5.13 0.56 4.50
C ALA A 100 -3.85 1.19 5.07
N GLY A 101 -3.79 1.42 6.39
CA GLY A 101 -2.61 1.92 7.07
C GLY A 101 -1.40 1.01 6.89
N TRP A 102 -1.60 -0.31 7.01
CA TRP A 102 -0.55 -1.30 6.76
C TRP A 102 -0.04 -1.28 5.32
N LEU A 103 -0.95 -1.27 4.36
CA LEU A 103 -0.65 -1.25 2.93
C LEU A 103 0.15 0.00 2.52
N PHE A 104 -0.20 1.17 3.05
CA PHE A 104 0.49 2.43 2.71
C PHE A 104 1.76 2.68 3.54
N THR A 105 1.98 1.95 4.64
CA THR A 105 3.22 2.08 5.43
C THR A 105 4.30 1.09 4.99
N ARG A 106 3.97 0.08 4.18
CA ARG A 106 4.93 -0.92 3.73
C ARG A 106 5.78 -0.40 2.57
N TYR A 107 7.05 -0.20 2.84
CA TYR A 107 8.04 0.16 1.84
C TYR A 107 9.28 -0.70 1.99
N ARG A 108 9.95 -0.96 0.88
CA ARG A 108 11.24 -1.62 0.82
C ARG A 108 12.28 -0.62 0.36
N THR A 109 13.40 -0.56 1.09
CA THR A 109 14.54 0.28 0.74
C THR A 109 15.52 -0.54 -0.08
N TYR A 110 15.90 -0.02 -1.24
CA TYR A 110 16.90 -0.61 -2.13
C TYR A 110 18.11 0.30 -2.21
N ASP A 111 19.28 -0.23 -1.90
CA ASP A 111 20.54 0.51 -1.91
C ASP A 111 21.29 0.27 -3.23
N MET A 112 21.57 1.34 -3.97
CA MET A 112 22.28 1.29 -5.24
C MET A 112 23.78 1.51 -5.00
N LEU A 113 24.52 0.41 -4.83
CA LEU A 113 25.95 0.44 -4.50
C LEU A 113 26.85 0.96 -5.64
N LEU A 114 26.42 0.78 -6.90
CA LEU A 114 27.20 1.17 -8.07
C LEU A 114 27.04 2.65 -8.46
N ARG A 115 26.05 3.35 -7.88
CA ARG A 115 25.75 4.74 -8.23
C ARG A 115 26.21 5.67 -7.11
N SER A 116 27.21 6.49 -7.44
CA SER A 116 27.74 7.50 -6.53
C SER A 116 26.73 8.63 -6.34
N GLY A 117 26.70 9.25 -5.16
CA GLY A 117 25.84 10.38 -4.84
C GLY A 117 26.01 11.62 -5.74
N ASN A 118 27.00 11.65 -6.63
CA ASN A 118 27.19 12.69 -7.65
C ASN A 118 26.22 12.57 -8.84
N ASP A 119 25.65 11.40 -9.09
CA ASP A 119 24.67 11.18 -10.18
C ASP A 119 23.33 10.68 -9.61
N PRO A 120 22.46 11.60 -9.15
CA PRO A 120 21.21 11.20 -8.52
C PRO A 120 20.21 10.65 -9.53
N VAL A 121 19.66 9.46 -9.24
CA VAL A 121 18.45 8.93 -9.88
C VAL A 121 17.32 9.96 -9.83
N PRO A 122 16.69 10.28 -10.98
CA PRO A 122 15.55 11.18 -11.06
C PRO A 122 14.30 10.47 -10.53
N SER A 123 14.21 10.28 -9.22
CA SER A 123 13.01 9.77 -8.56
C SER A 123 12.81 10.47 -7.22
N VAL A 124 11.56 10.82 -6.92
CA VAL A 124 11.20 11.58 -5.71
C VAL A 124 11.49 10.79 -4.43
N ASN A 125 11.51 9.46 -4.51
CA ASN A 125 11.75 8.58 -3.37
C ASN A 125 13.23 8.19 -3.22
N ALA A 126 14.14 8.76 -4.02
CA ALA A 126 15.56 8.50 -3.86
C ALA A 126 16.21 9.50 -2.90
N SER A 127 17.03 8.98 -2.00
CA SER A 127 17.81 9.80 -1.06
C SER A 127 19.25 9.30 -0.96
N PRO A 128 20.23 10.20 -0.86
CA PRO A 128 21.61 9.82 -0.64
C PRO A 128 21.83 9.39 0.82
N ILE A 129 22.36 8.18 1.03
CA ILE A 129 22.71 7.59 2.33
C ILE A 129 24.24 7.39 2.38
N PRO A 130 24.92 7.54 3.53
CA PRO A 130 26.34 7.21 3.66
C PRO A 130 26.63 5.73 3.36
N SER A 131 27.73 5.44 2.66
CA SER A 131 28.11 4.06 2.33
C SER A 131 28.47 3.25 3.59
N PRO A 132 28.02 1.98 3.71
CA PRO A 132 28.33 1.13 4.87
C PRO A 132 29.80 0.72 4.95
N THR A 133 30.55 0.83 3.84
CA THR A 133 31.93 0.35 3.71
C THR A 133 32.95 1.15 4.55
N LYS A 134 32.55 2.26 5.20
CA LYS A 134 33.42 3.04 6.10
C LYS A 134 32.86 3.28 7.51
N SER A 135 31.94 2.43 7.97
CA SER A 135 31.44 2.46 9.34
C SER A 135 32.42 1.81 10.33
N GLY A 136 33.65 2.31 10.41
CA GLY A 136 34.66 1.92 11.41
C GLY A 136 35.08 3.01 12.38
N THR A 137 34.69 4.28 12.18
CA THR A 137 35.33 5.38 12.95
C THR A 137 34.42 6.53 13.38
N VAL A 138 33.09 6.46 13.25
CA VAL A 138 32.22 7.52 13.81
C VAL A 138 30.96 6.94 14.44
N ALA A 139 31.17 6.14 15.49
CA ALA A 139 30.17 5.96 16.53
C ALA A 139 30.44 7.00 17.61
N GLY A 140 29.74 8.13 17.54
CA GLY A 140 29.87 9.20 18.54
C GLY A 140 28.85 10.31 18.30
N GLU A 141 27.92 10.42 19.26
CA GLU A 141 27.12 11.62 19.58
C GLU A 141 26.17 12.16 18.48
N LYS A 142 24.85 12.14 18.66
CA LYS A 142 24.16 12.93 19.70
C LYS A 142 22.79 12.34 20.00
N GLN A 143 22.65 11.85 21.22
CA GLN A 143 21.37 11.63 21.89
C GLN A 143 21.41 12.39 23.21
N GLU A 144 20.81 13.57 23.23
CA GLU A 144 20.38 14.36 24.39
C GLU A 144 19.37 15.40 23.87
N ARG A 145 18.31 15.84 24.54
CA ARG A 145 17.62 15.49 25.79
C ARG A 145 16.49 16.54 25.95
N ALA A 146 15.33 16.12 26.47
CA ALA A 146 14.27 16.93 27.11
C ALA A 146 13.55 18.01 26.26
N THR A 147 12.22 18.15 26.33
CA THR A 147 11.52 18.61 27.54
C THR A 147 10.21 17.87 27.83
N THR A 148 10.14 17.38 29.07
CA THR A 148 8.92 17.16 29.83
C THR A 148 8.38 18.53 30.25
N GLU A 149 7.16 18.89 29.85
CA GLU A 149 6.42 20.01 30.43
C GLU A 149 5.03 19.55 30.88
N ALA A 150 4.92 19.50 32.21
CA ALA A 150 3.80 19.79 33.11
C ALA A 150 2.35 19.80 32.57
N ASP A 151 1.54 18.96 33.23
CA ASP A 151 0.09 19.05 33.35
C ASP A 151 -0.40 20.40 33.88
N THR A 152 -1.55 20.86 33.36
CA THR A 152 -2.54 21.62 34.14
C THR A 152 -3.93 21.03 33.89
N PRO A 153 -4.70 20.65 34.92
CA PRO A 153 -6.01 20.06 34.75
C PRO A 153 -7.04 21.19 34.52
N ARG A 154 -7.56 21.27 33.30
CA ARG A 154 -8.84 21.94 33.02
C ARG A 154 -9.87 20.85 32.74
N ASP A 155 -10.98 20.88 33.46
CA ASP A 155 -12.14 20.01 33.28
C ASP A 155 -12.80 20.28 31.92
N GLU A 156 -12.17 19.74 30.88
CA GLU A 156 -12.70 19.71 29.53
C GLU A 156 -13.45 18.40 29.34
N THR A 157 -14.70 18.52 28.90
CA THR A 157 -15.60 17.39 28.62
C THR A 157 -14.90 16.38 27.70
N PHE A 158 -15.16 15.09 27.93
CA PHE A 158 -14.56 13.96 27.19
C PHE A 158 -14.62 14.14 25.65
N ALA A 159 -15.67 14.80 25.15
CA ALA A 159 -15.84 15.14 23.75
C ALA A 159 -14.76 16.11 23.20
N ALA A 160 -14.33 17.10 23.98
CA ALA A 160 -13.30 18.07 23.56
C ALA A 160 -11.90 17.42 23.50
N LYS A 161 -11.61 16.48 24.41
CA LYS A 161 -10.39 15.66 24.36
C LYS A 161 -10.38 14.77 23.11
N CYS A 162 -11.48 14.07 22.82
CA CYS A 162 -11.61 13.26 21.60
C CYS A 162 -11.49 14.10 20.32
N ALA A 163 -12.11 15.29 20.28
CA ALA A 163 -12.04 16.17 19.12
C ALA A 163 -10.60 16.70 18.88
N ARG A 164 -9.85 17.07 19.92
CA ARG A 164 -8.44 17.48 19.77
C ARG A 164 -7.54 16.31 19.36
N ILE A 165 -7.76 15.12 19.90
CA ILE A 165 -7.01 13.92 19.52
C ILE A 165 -7.33 13.56 18.06
N ALA A 166 -8.60 13.61 17.64
CA ALA A 166 -9.02 13.38 16.27
C ALA A 166 -8.47 14.44 15.30
N LEU A 167 -8.44 15.72 15.70
CA LEU A 167 -7.86 16.78 14.88
C LEU A 167 -6.33 16.64 14.78
N ARG A 168 -5.65 16.31 15.89
CA ARG A 168 -4.21 16.04 15.88
C ARG A 168 -3.88 14.79 15.06
N SER A 169 -4.66 13.71 15.17
CA SER A 169 -4.47 12.51 14.37
C SER A 169 -4.76 12.77 12.89
N LEU A 170 -5.79 13.55 12.57
CA LEU A 170 -6.10 14.00 11.21
C LEU A 170 -4.97 14.87 10.66
N VAL A 171 -4.44 15.83 11.42
CA VAL A 171 -3.31 16.68 11.00
C VAL A 171 -2.02 15.87 10.87
N VAL A 172 -1.77 14.88 11.73
CA VAL A 172 -0.66 13.94 11.58
C VAL A 172 -0.85 13.04 10.37
N PHE A 173 -2.08 12.61 10.08
CA PHE A 173 -2.42 11.79 8.91
C PHE A 173 -2.31 12.60 7.61
N LEU A 174 -2.77 13.84 7.60
CA LEU A 174 -2.54 14.83 6.54
C LEU A 174 -1.04 15.09 6.38
N LYS A 175 -0.32 15.38 7.47
CA LYS A 175 1.13 15.55 7.41
C LYS A 175 1.82 14.29 6.91
N TRP A 176 1.41 13.09 7.30
CA TRP A 176 1.97 11.84 6.82
C TRP A 176 1.67 11.59 5.33
N SER A 177 0.47 11.97 4.87
CA SER A 177 0.06 11.90 3.46
C SER A 177 0.76 12.93 2.58
N TYR A 178 1.16 14.09 3.12
CA TYR A 178 1.78 15.19 2.38
C TYR A 178 3.29 15.34 2.60
N PHE A 179 3.85 14.92 3.73
CA PHE A 179 5.31 14.85 3.99
C PHE A 179 5.86 13.52 3.46
N ARG A 180 6.03 13.48 2.15
CA ARG A 180 7.19 12.77 1.59
C ARG A 180 8.45 13.37 2.22
N GLN A 181 9.32 12.52 2.76
CA GLN A 181 10.56 12.96 3.40
C GLN A 181 11.30 13.94 2.48
N PRO A 182 11.62 15.17 2.93
CA PRO A 182 12.56 16.00 2.21
C PRO A 182 13.88 15.22 2.14
N ALA A 183 14.47 15.12 0.96
CA ALA A 183 15.82 14.61 0.82
C ALA A 183 16.73 15.44 1.72
N THR A 184 17.09 14.93 2.89
CA THR A 184 18.05 15.57 3.77
C THR A 184 19.40 15.40 3.13
N SER A 185 19.74 16.31 2.23
CA SER A 185 21.09 16.53 1.74
C SER A 185 21.91 17.05 2.92
N ALA A 186 22.31 16.16 3.84
CA ALA A 186 23.36 16.48 4.79
C ALA A 186 24.56 16.97 3.98
N ARG A 187 25.24 18.04 4.37
CA ARG A 187 26.35 18.60 3.59
C ARG A 187 27.65 17.92 4.04
N GLY A 188 28.08 16.88 3.34
CA GLY A 188 29.30 16.12 3.62
C GLY A 188 29.76 15.39 2.35
N ASN A 189 31.06 15.11 2.22
CA ASN A 189 31.70 14.62 1.00
C ASN A 189 30.81 13.69 0.15
N GLN A 190 30.47 14.14 -1.05
CA GLN A 190 29.52 13.47 -1.95
C GLN A 190 30.05 12.16 -2.53
N SER A 191 31.38 11.97 -2.50
CA SER A 191 32.07 10.78 -3.02
C SER A 191 31.81 9.50 -2.22
N ASP A 192 31.24 9.59 -1.01
CA ASP A 192 31.04 8.44 -0.12
C ASP A 192 29.56 8.15 0.18
N ARG A 193 28.69 8.62 -0.70
CA ARG A 193 27.24 8.45 -0.59
C ARG A 193 26.77 7.46 -1.61
N ILE A 194 26.05 6.45 -1.12
CA ILE A 194 25.25 5.55 -1.94
C ILE A 194 23.85 6.12 -2.09
N GLN A 195 23.17 5.81 -3.18
CA GLN A 195 21.80 6.25 -3.35
C GLN A 195 20.84 5.14 -2.90
N SER A 196 19.93 5.47 -1.98
CA SER A 196 18.84 4.58 -1.58
C SER A 196 17.56 4.98 -2.31
N LEU A 197 16.74 3.99 -2.65
CA LEU A 197 15.42 4.17 -3.24
C LEU A 197 14.39 3.50 -2.36
N ARG A 198 13.42 4.28 -1.86
CA ARG A 198 12.26 3.75 -1.15
C ARG A 198 11.17 3.37 -2.15
N VAL A 199 11.00 2.07 -2.36
CA VAL A 199 9.99 1.51 -3.26
C VAL A 199 8.80 1.03 -2.45
N TRP A 200 7.61 1.36 -2.91
CA TRP A 200 6.37 0.85 -2.32
C TRP A 200 6.18 -0.60 -2.77
N ASP A 201 6.06 -1.51 -1.81
CA ASP A 201 6.00 -2.96 -2.04
C ASP A 201 4.81 -3.52 -1.24
N PRO A 202 3.57 -3.35 -1.75
CA PRO A 202 2.38 -3.77 -1.03
C PRO A 202 2.22 -5.30 -1.12
N PRO A 203 1.88 -5.97 0.00
CA PRO A 203 1.60 -7.40 -0.04
C PRO A 203 0.30 -7.66 -0.82
N ASP A 204 0.33 -8.67 -1.70
CA ASP A 204 -0.76 -8.98 -2.64
C ASP A 204 -2.12 -9.17 -1.95
N PHE A 205 -2.13 -9.83 -0.79
CA PHE A 205 -3.35 -10.04 0.00
C PHE A 205 -3.97 -8.71 0.46
N CYS A 206 -3.17 -7.81 1.07
CA CYS A 206 -3.67 -6.54 1.58
C CYS A 206 -4.16 -5.63 0.46
N LEU A 207 -3.51 -5.68 -0.70
CA LEU A 207 -3.91 -4.92 -1.88
C LEU A 207 -5.25 -5.43 -2.42
N ALA A 208 -5.38 -6.74 -2.62
CA ALA A 208 -6.65 -7.34 -3.06
C ALA A 208 -7.77 -7.08 -2.04
N PHE A 209 -7.49 -7.22 -0.75
CA PHE A 209 -8.46 -6.94 0.32
C PHE A 209 -8.87 -5.47 0.34
N PHE A 210 -7.93 -4.54 0.13
CA PHE A 210 -8.23 -3.11 0.03
C PHE A 210 -9.11 -2.77 -1.19
N CYS A 211 -8.84 -3.39 -2.34
CA CYS A 211 -9.67 -3.23 -3.54
C CYS A 211 -11.08 -3.76 -3.35
N ALA A 212 -11.24 -4.90 -2.66
CA ALA A 212 -12.53 -5.52 -2.43
C ALA A 212 -13.31 -4.87 -1.27
N PHE A 213 -12.63 -4.42 -0.21
CA PHE A 213 -13.24 -3.83 0.98
C PHE A 213 -12.54 -2.52 1.40
N PRO A 214 -12.73 -1.43 0.65
CA PRO A 214 -12.15 -0.13 0.99
C PRO A 214 -12.74 0.42 2.30
N PRO A 215 -12.02 1.31 3.01
CA PRO A 215 -12.45 1.83 4.31
C PRO A 215 -13.74 2.66 4.24
N SER A 216 -14.14 3.09 3.04
CA SER A 216 -15.42 3.74 2.80
C SER A 216 -16.61 2.76 2.83
N THR A 217 -16.42 1.48 2.50
CA THR A 217 -17.48 0.48 2.41
C THR A 217 -18.32 0.36 3.67
N PRO A 218 -17.77 0.16 4.88
CA PRO A 218 -18.59 -0.05 6.06
C PRO A 218 -19.41 1.19 6.44
N ILE A 219 -18.89 2.39 6.17
CA ILE A 219 -19.61 3.66 6.37
C ILE A 219 -20.76 3.77 5.37
N ILE A 220 -20.48 3.55 4.08
CA ILE A 220 -21.51 3.59 3.03
C ILE A 220 -22.58 2.53 3.29
N ALA A 221 -22.21 1.33 3.70
CA ALA A 221 -23.14 0.27 4.06
C ALA A 221 -24.03 0.68 5.24
N PHE A 222 -23.49 1.34 6.26
CA PHE A 222 -24.28 1.83 7.39
C PHE A 222 -25.32 2.90 6.99
N LEU A 223 -24.91 3.88 6.17
CA LEU A 223 -25.79 4.96 5.74
C LEU A 223 -26.82 4.49 4.70
N LEU A 224 -26.37 3.74 3.69
CA LEU A 224 -27.16 3.45 2.50
C LEU A 224 -28.07 2.22 2.65
N THR A 225 -27.69 1.23 3.47
CA THR A 225 -28.53 0.03 3.66
C THR A 225 -29.86 0.37 4.33
N THR A 226 -29.89 1.40 5.18
CA THR A 226 -31.12 1.87 5.83
C THR A 226 -32.11 2.49 4.83
N LEU A 227 -31.60 3.11 3.75
CA LEU A 227 -32.41 3.79 2.74
C LEU A 227 -32.77 2.86 1.57
N HIS A 228 -31.79 2.12 1.05
CA HIS A 228 -31.92 1.26 -0.12
C HIS A 228 -31.17 -0.07 0.09
N PRO A 229 -31.80 -1.06 0.76
CA PRO A 229 -31.15 -2.32 1.09
C PRO A 229 -30.76 -3.14 -0.15
N PHE A 230 -31.51 -3.05 -1.26
CA PHE A 230 -31.22 -3.82 -2.48
C PHE A 230 -30.12 -3.21 -3.37
N ILE A 231 -29.94 -1.87 -3.34
CA ILE A 231 -28.95 -1.17 -4.18
C ILE A 231 -27.56 -1.26 -3.56
N THR A 232 -27.48 -1.26 -2.23
CA THR A 232 -26.21 -1.27 -1.47
C THR A 232 -25.26 -2.43 -1.83
N PRO A 233 -25.68 -3.71 -1.87
CA PRO A 233 -24.79 -4.81 -2.23
C PRO A 233 -24.35 -4.75 -3.70
N LEU A 234 -25.22 -4.27 -4.60
CA LEU A 234 -24.87 -4.06 -6.01
C LEU A 234 -23.80 -2.99 -6.18
N LEU A 235 -23.94 -1.86 -5.46
CA LEU A 235 -22.95 -0.78 -5.46
C LEU A 235 -21.61 -1.24 -4.89
N HIS A 236 -21.64 -2.03 -3.81
CA HIS A 236 -20.43 -2.60 -3.24
C HIS A 236 -19.73 -3.56 -4.21
N LEU A 237 -20.49 -4.46 -4.84
CA LEU A 237 -19.95 -5.38 -5.84
C LEU A 237 -19.34 -4.63 -7.04
N ALA A 238 -20.05 -3.60 -7.54
CA ALA A 238 -19.56 -2.78 -8.66
C ALA A 238 -18.27 -2.03 -8.30
N SER A 239 -18.19 -1.41 -7.13
CA SER A 239 -16.98 -0.73 -6.68
C SER A 239 -15.81 -1.69 -6.47
N ALA A 240 -16.03 -2.83 -5.83
CA ALA A 240 -15.02 -3.86 -5.63
C ALA A 240 -14.48 -4.40 -6.97
N PHE A 241 -15.36 -4.63 -7.94
CA PHE A 241 -14.99 -5.06 -9.28
C PHE A 241 -14.14 -4.00 -10.01
N LEU A 242 -14.59 -2.75 -10.02
CA LEU A 242 -13.88 -1.64 -10.67
C LEU A 242 -12.48 -1.42 -10.06
N LEU A 243 -12.37 -1.39 -8.73
CA LEU A 243 -11.08 -1.22 -8.06
C LEU A 243 -10.14 -2.40 -8.31
N SER A 244 -10.65 -3.63 -8.24
CA SER A 244 -9.84 -4.84 -8.49
C SER A 244 -9.35 -4.88 -9.94
N HIS A 245 -10.21 -4.54 -10.90
CA HIS A 245 -9.85 -4.51 -12.31
C HIS A 245 -8.83 -3.40 -12.61
N LEU A 246 -9.02 -2.21 -12.03
CA LEU A 246 -8.06 -1.10 -12.16
C LEU A 246 -6.70 -1.49 -11.59
N ALA A 247 -6.67 -2.12 -10.42
CA ALA A 247 -5.43 -2.59 -9.80
C ALA A 247 -4.72 -3.63 -10.66
N ALA A 248 -5.46 -4.63 -11.18
CA ALA A 248 -4.89 -5.66 -12.06
C ALA A 248 -4.28 -5.06 -13.33
N SER A 249 -5.00 -4.16 -13.99
CA SER A 249 -4.53 -3.46 -15.19
C SER A 249 -3.29 -2.60 -14.92
N PHE A 250 -3.22 -1.93 -13.76
CA PHE A 250 -2.05 -1.15 -13.38
C PHE A 250 -0.83 -2.02 -13.08
N VAL A 251 -1.01 -3.15 -12.38
CA VAL A 251 0.06 -4.12 -12.12
C VAL A 251 0.58 -4.69 -13.43
N GLN A 252 -0.30 -4.99 -14.38
CA GLN A 252 0.09 -5.45 -15.70
C GLN A 252 0.89 -4.39 -16.46
N LEU A 253 0.44 -3.13 -16.47
CA LEU A 253 1.16 -2.02 -17.08
C LEU A 253 2.60 -1.88 -16.53
N VAL A 254 2.78 -2.01 -15.21
CA VAL A 254 4.10 -1.94 -14.57
C VAL A 254 4.98 -3.12 -15.01
N LYS A 255 4.43 -4.34 -15.05
CA LYS A 255 5.14 -5.53 -15.53
C LYS A 255 5.56 -5.38 -16.99
N ASP A 256 4.66 -4.90 -17.85
CA ASP A 256 4.93 -4.70 -19.26
C ASP A 256 6.03 -3.66 -19.48
N ARG A 257 6.03 -2.57 -18.70
CA ARG A 257 7.11 -1.57 -18.73
C ARG A 257 8.45 -2.15 -18.30
N MET A 258 8.46 -3.00 -17.27
CA MET A 258 9.67 -3.66 -16.80
C MET A 258 10.24 -4.61 -17.87
N ILE A 259 9.38 -5.44 -18.47
CA ILE A 259 9.77 -6.36 -19.56
C ILE A 259 10.30 -5.58 -20.76
N LEU A 260 9.61 -4.52 -21.17
CA LEU A 260 10.05 -3.66 -22.26
C LEU A 260 11.44 -3.07 -21.98
N SER A 261 11.67 -2.55 -20.77
CA SER A 261 12.98 -1.99 -20.40
C SER A 261 14.09 -3.05 -20.43
N ALA A 262 13.81 -4.27 -19.96
CA ALA A 262 14.76 -5.37 -19.98
C ALA A 262 15.09 -5.82 -21.40
N GLU A 263 14.08 -5.88 -22.27
CA GLU A 263 14.24 -6.28 -23.67
C GLU A 263 15.00 -5.23 -24.48
N VAL A 264 14.75 -3.94 -24.24
CA VAL A 264 15.51 -2.85 -24.86
C VAL A 264 16.98 -2.90 -24.45
N MET A 265 17.28 -3.16 -23.17
CA MET A 265 18.67 -3.34 -22.71
C MET A 265 19.32 -4.57 -23.35
N ARG A 266 18.58 -5.69 -23.45
CA ARG A 266 19.06 -6.91 -24.11
C ARG A 266 19.41 -6.69 -25.59
N GLU A 267 18.55 -5.99 -26.31
CA GLU A 267 18.78 -5.64 -27.71
C GLU A 267 19.97 -4.68 -27.86
N TYR A 268 20.06 -3.68 -26.99
CA TYR A 268 21.19 -2.75 -26.95
C TYR A 268 22.51 -3.48 -26.73
N ASP A 269 22.57 -4.35 -25.72
CA ASP A 269 23.77 -5.11 -25.38
C ASP A 269 24.18 -6.04 -26.51
N THR A 270 23.21 -6.72 -27.14
CA THR A 270 23.49 -7.64 -28.25
C THR A 270 24.02 -6.90 -29.48
N ARG A 271 23.41 -5.76 -29.84
CA ARG A 271 23.73 -5.03 -31.08
C ARG A 271 24.95 -4.13 -30.97
N PHE A 272 25.15 -3.48 -29.82
CA PHE A 272 26.15 -2.42 -29.68
C PHE A 272 27.32 -2.81 -28.77
N VAL A 273 27.05 -3.52 -27.67
CA VAL A 273 28.08 -3.86 -26.68
C VAL A 273 28.82 -5.13 -27.11
N HIS A 274 28.13 -6.26 -27.16
CA HIS A 274 28.71 -7.58 -27.43
C HIS A 274 29.21 -7.74 -28.86
N LYS A 275 28.63 -7.00 -29.81
CA LYS A 275 29.12 -6.99 -31.19
C LYS A 275 30.61 -6.64 -31.28
N ARG A 276 31.11 -5.74 -30.43
CA ARG A 276 32.52 -5.34 -30.43
C ARG A 276 33.43 -6.23 -29.59
N ILE A 277 32.90 -6.86 -28.54
CA ILE A 277 33.70 -7.63 -27.58
C ILE A 277 33.91 -9.08 -28.03
N PHE A 278 32.93 -9.68 -28.72
CA PHE A 278 32.97 -11.08 -29.17
C PHE A 278 33.07 -11.22 -30.69
N THR A 279 33.64 -10.24 -31.39
CA THR A 279 33.97 -10.45 -32.81
C THR A 279 35.10 -11.48 -32.89
N PRO A 280 34.96 -12.57 -33.66
CA PRO A 280 36.07 -13.50 -33.88
C PRO A 280 37.20 -12.76 -34.59
N MET A 281 38.22 -12.37 -33.83
CA MET A 281 39.45 -11.81 -34.37
C MET A 281 40.38 -12.96 -34.73
N THR A 282 40.72 -13.07 -36.02
CA THR A 282 41.83 -13.92 -36.45
C THR A 282 43.12 -13.15 -36.22
N ASP A 283 43.97 -13.65 -35.33
CA ASP A 283 45.33 -13.12 -35.18
C ASP A 283 46.10 -13.36 -36.48
N ARG A 284 46.45 -12.27 -37.16
CA ARG A 284 47.30 -12.31 -38.35
C ARG A 284 48.68 -11.79 -37.96
N GLY A 285 49.58 -12.71 -37.65
CA GLY A 285 50.98 -12.42 -37.50
C GLY A 285 51.57 -11.90 -38.81
N VAL A 286 52.00 -10.63 -38.82
CA VAL A 286 52.78 -10.07 -39.91
C VAL A 286 54.25 -10.46 -39.70
N GLY A 287 54.71 -11.46 -40.45
CA GLY A 287 56.13 -11.74 -40.55
C GLY A 287 56.81 -10.60 -41.28
N THR A 288 57.68 -9.85 -40.60
CA THR A 288 58.60 -8.96 -41.29
C THR A 288 59.61 -9.84 -42.01
N THR A 289 59.46 -9.96 -43.32
CA THR A 289 60.51 -10.55 -44.16
C THR A 289 61.73 -9.67 -43.98
N SER A 290 62.67 -10.12 -43.14
CA SER A 290 64.01 -9.54 -43.12
C SER A 290 64.58 -9.76 -44.51
N ASP A 291 64.71 -8.66 -45.25
CA ASP A 291 65.24 -8.60 -46.60
C ASP A 291 66.70 -9.07 -46.58
N ARG A 292 66.86 -10.40 -46.65
CA ARG A 292 68.12 -11.12 -46.92
C ARG A 292 68.22 -11.50 -48.39
N GLY A 293 67.39 -10.90 -49.26
CA GLY A 293 67.40 -11.15 -50.70
C GLY A 293 68.32 -10.21 -51.48
N LEU A 294 68.58 -8.99 -50.98
CA LEU A 294 69.41 -8.00 -51.68
C LEU A 294 70.92 -8.22 -51.61
N LEU A 295 71.43 -9.12 -50.75
CA LEU A 295 72.87 -9.45 -50.69
C LEU A 295 73.28 -10.62 -51.60
N GLY A 296 72.33 -11.40 -52.12
CA GLY A 296 72.63 -12.49 -53.06
C GLY A 296 72.86 -12.03 -54.50
N TYR A 297 72.24 -10.92 -54.92
CA TYR A 297 72.32 -10.43 -56.31
C TYR A 297 73.55 -9.55 -56.60
N VAL A 298 74.29 -9.12 -55.58
CA VAL A 298 75.51 -8.30 -55.76
C VAL A 298 76.76 -9.18 -55.89
N LEU A 299 76.73 -10.43 -55.41
CA LEU A 299 77.89 -11.31 -55.46
C LEU A 299 77.95 -12.23 -56.70
N ASP A 300 76.86 -12.33 -57.48
CA ASP A 300 76.79 -13.19 -58.67
C ASP A 300 77.09 -12.44 -59.99
N ASN A 301 77.48 -11.16 -59.91
CA ASN A 301 77.86 -10.32 -61.06
C ASN A 301 79.35 -9.92 -61.07
N GLN A 302 80.21 -10.69 -60.39
CA GLN A 302 81.66 -10.43 -60.30
C GLN A 302 82.57 -11.57 -60.78
N GLU A 303 82.05 -12.59 -61.47
CA GLU A 303 82.88 -13.58 -62.20
C GLU A 303 82.69 -13.48 -63.72
#